data_AF-A0A7W6S435-F1
#
_entry.id   AF-A0A7W6S435-F1
#
_cell.length_a   1.000
_cell.length_b   1.000
_cell.length_c   1.000
_cell.angle_alpha   90.00
_cell.angle_beta   90.00
_cell.angle_gamma   90.00
#
_symmetry.space_group_name_H-M   'P 1'
#
loop_
_entity.id
_entity.type
_entity.pdbx_description
1 polymer ?
#
loop_
_entity_poly.entity_id
_entity_poly.type
_entity_poly.pdbx_seq_one_letter_code
_entity_poly.pdbx_strand_id
1 'polypeptide(L)'
;MTRYARIVADVAVDVTDADPATRYHPTVAAEFVAVPEDVRPGWRHDPDTDTWTAPPDPAPAPDPDPAPAVPTTYTPPQFMAALFTAPERIAIRAARETDPVVDDFLTLIEDPRLTEVDRTDPGTVQAIQYLTTTDPPLLTAARAAQVLAGARPDPS
;
A
#
# COMPACT_ATOMS: atom_id res chain seq x y z
N MET A 1 22.33 -16.25 -38.69
CA MET A 1 23.73 -16.06 -38.20
C MET A 1 24.01 -17.17 -37.19
N THR A 2 25.21 -17.76 -37.14
CA THR A 2 25.49 -18.86 -36.18
C THR A 2 25.59 -18.32 -34.76
N ARG A 3 24.85 -18.90 -33.81
CA ARG A 3 25.02 -18.64 -32.37
C ARG A 3 25.78 -19.76 -31.71
N TYR A 4 26.41 -19.45 -30.60
CA TYR A 4 27.09 -20.41 -29.76
C TYR A 4 26.53 -20.33 -28.35
N ALA A 5 26.25 -21.49 -27.75
CA ALA A 5 25.86 -21.56 -26.35
C ALA A 5 26.79 -22.47 -25.55
N ARG A 6 27.08 -22.09 -24.31
CA ARG A 6 27.66 -22.98 -23.32
C ARG A 6 26.52 -23.67 -22.58
N ILE A 7 26.50 -25.00 -22.64
CA ILE A 7 25.46 -25.83 -22.04
C ILE A 7 25.96 -26.35 -20.70
N VAL A 8 25.25 -26.05 -19.62
CA VAL A 8 25.55 -26.57 -18.28
C VAL A 8 24.29 -27.20 -17.72
N ALA A 9 24.35 -28.49 -17.41
CA ALA A 9 23.20 -29.29 -16.97
C ALA A 9 21.99 -29.15 -17.92
N ASP A 10 22.24 -29.31 -19.21
CA ASP A 10 21.26 -29.22 -20.30
C ASP A 10 20.55 -27.86 -20.41
N VAL A 11 21.16 -26.78 -19.91
CA VAL A 11 20.65 -25.41 -20.01
C VAL A 11 21.67 -24.52 -20.70
N ALA A 12 21.23 -23.70 -21.66
CA ALA A 12 22.05 -22.64 -22.23
C ALA A 12 22.29 -21.57 -21.18
N VAL A 13 23.51 -21.49 -20.63
CA VAL A 13 23.86 -20.49 -19.61
C VAL A 13 24.40 -19.23 -20.29
N ASP A 14 25.35 -19.39 -21.20
CA ASP A 14 25.96 -18.29 -21.94
C ASP A 14 25.64 -18.45 -23.42
N VAL A 15 25.08 -17.41 -24.06
CA VAL A 15 24.76 -17.41 -25.49
C VAL A 15 25.42 -16.21 -26.16
N THR A 16 26.18 -16.45 -27.23
CA THR A 16 26.90 -15.42 -27.99
C THR A 16 26.63 -15.56 -29.50
N ASP A 17 26.63 -14.43 -30.20
CA ASP A 17 26.50 -14.30 -31.66
C ASP A 17 27.86 -14.17 -32.37
N ALA A 18 28.95 -14.05 -31.60
CA ALA A 18 30.32 -13.99 -32.09
C ALA A 18 31.11 -15.26 -31.74
N ASP A 19 32.14 -15.54 -32.53
CA ASP A 19 33.04 -16.68 -32.35
C ASP A 19 33.62 -16.69 -30.91
N PRO A 20 33.31 -17.72 -30.09
CA PRO A 20 33.80 -17.84 -28.73
C PRO A 20 35.33 -17.82 -28.62
N ALA A 21 36.06 -18.35 -29.62
CA ALA A 21 37.52 -18.40 -29.62
C ALA A 21 38.17 -17.01 -29.64
N THR A 22 37.44 -15.99 -30.07
CA THR A 22 37.90 -14.59 -30.12
C THR A 22 37.52 -13.79 -28.86
N ARG A 23 36.59 -14.31 -28.06
CA ARG A 23 35.96 -13.62 -26.91
C ARG A 23 36.33 -14.22 -25.57
N TYR A 24 36.58 -15.52 -25.51
CA TYR A 24 36.82 -16.27 -24.28
C TYR A 24 38.18 -16.98 -24.31
N HIS A 25 38.70 -17.34 -23.14
CA HIS A 25 39.90 -18.16 -23.01
C HIS A 25 39.70 -19.51 -23.75
N PRO A 26 40.71 -20.10 -24.41
CA PRO A 26 40.56 -21.32 -25.21
C PRO A 26 39.85 -22.47 -24.49
N THR A 27 40.11 -22.64 -23.19
CA THR A 27 39.42 -23.64 -22.34
C THR A 27 37.91 -23.41 -22.28
N VAL A 28 37.48 -22.16 -22.15
CA VAL A 28 36.06 -21.79 -22.04
C VAL A 28 35.42 -21.79 -23.43
N ALA A 29 36.12 -21.28 -24.45
CA ALA A 29 35.66 -21.29 -25.84
C ALA A 29 35.37 -22.71 -26.35
N ALA A 30 36.15 -23.71 -25.91
CA ALA A 30 35.93 -25.12 -26.24
C ALA A 30 34.65 -25.72 -25.65
N GLU A 31 34.06 -25.10 -24.63
CA GLU A 31 32.79 -25.53 -24.02
C GLU A 31 31.55 -24.99 -24.76
N PHE A 32 31.74 -24.08 -25.72
CA PHE A 32 30.64 -23.55 -26.53
C PHE A 32 30.34 -24.47 -27.72
N VAL A 33 29.05 -24.73 -27.94
CA VAL A 33 28.55 -25.47 -29.10
C VAL A 33 27.73 -24.56 -30.00
N ALA A 34 27.73 -24.83 -31.31
CA ALA A 34 26.88 -24.09 -32.24
C ALA A 34 25.41 -24.46 -31.99
N VAL A 35 24.55 -23.44 -31.85
CA VAL A 35 23.13 -23.59 -31.56
C VAL A 35 22.27 -22.80 -32.54
N PRO A 36 20.98 -23.14 -32.69
CA PRO A 36 20.02 -22.34 -33.45
C PRO A 36 19.96 -20.88 -32.99
N GLU A 37 19.63 -19.97 -33.91
CA GLU A 37 19.67 -18.52 -33.68
C GLU A 37 18.56 -17.99 -32.76
N ASP A 38 17.53 -18.81 -32.50
CA ASP A 38 16.42 -18.53 -31.60
C ASP A 38 16.74 -18.88 -30.13
N VAL A 39 17.75 -19.72 -29.87
CA VAL A 39 18.18 -20.07 -28.51
C VAL A 39 18.58 -18.84 -27.72
N ARG A 40 18.07 -18.73 -26.49
CA ARG A 40 18.40 -17.67 -25.52
C ARG A 40 18.95 -18.29 -24.24
N PRO A 41 19.66 -17.51 -23.40
CA PRO A 41 20.03 -17.96 -22.07
C PRO A 41 18.81 -18.43 -21.27
N GLY A 42 18.96 -19.51 -20.51
CA GLY A 42 17.91 -20.15 -19.73
C GLY A 42 17.06 -21.18 -20.48
N TRP A 43 17.24 -21.36 -21.80
CA TRP A 43 16.57 -22.41 -22.54
C TRP A 43 17.17 -23.78 -22.21
N ARG A 44 16.31 -24.80 -22.11
CA ARG A 44 16.71 -26.18 -21.85
C ARG A 44 16.92 -26.92 -23.18
N HIS A 45 18.05 -27.58 -23.31
CA HIS A 45 18.39 -28.49 -24.42
C HIS A 45 17.90 -29.90 -24.07
N ASP A 46 17.29 -30.58 -25.02
CA ASP A 46 16.95 -32.00 -24.93
C ASP A 46 17.93 -32.80 -25.81
N PRO A 47 18.87 -33.57 -25.22
CA PRO A 47 19.88 -34.30 -25.97
C PRO A 47 19.32 -35.48 -26.79
N ASP A 48 18.13 -35.98 -26.47
CA ASP A 48 17.52 -37.13 -27.16
C ASP A 48 16.82 -36.68 -28.46
N THR A 49 16.28 -35.46 -28.48
CA THR A 49 15.55 -34.89 -29.62
C THR A 49 16.30 -33.76 -30.33
N ASP A 50 17.43 -33.33 -29.77
CA ASP A 50 18.21 -32.16 -30.16
C ASP A 50 17.36 -30.87 -30.25
N THR A 51 16.37 -30.74 -29.34
CA THR A 51 15.45 -29.60 -29.33
C THR A 51 15.72 -28.64 -28.18
N TRP A 52 15.32 -27.38 -28.37
CA TRP A 52 15.48 -26.31 -27.39
C TRP A 52 14.13 -25.81 -26.91
N THR A 53 13.92 -25.81 -25.60
CA THR A 53 12.67 -25.39 -24.98
C THR A 53 12.90 -24.14 -24.12
N ALA A 54 12.15 -23.08 -24.41
CA ALA A 54 12.15 -21.87 -23.60
C ALA A 54 11.66 -22.17 -22.17
N PRO A 55 12.22 -21.50 -21.14
CA PRO A 55 11.65 -21.58 -19.80
C PRO A 55 10.21 -21.02 -19.82
N PRO A 56 9.31 -21.53 -18.97
CA PRO A 56 7.98 -20.97 -18.86
C PRO A 56 8.07 -19.51 -18.42
N ASP A 57 7.21 -18.65 -18.99
CA ASP A 57 7.11 -17.26 -18.56
C ASP A 57 6.76 -17.22 -17.05
N PRO A 58 7.34 -16.29 -16.28
CA PRO A 58 6.95 -16.10 -14.90
C PRO A 58 5.45 -15.78 -14.83
N ALA A 59 4.75 -16.47 -13.93
CA ALA A 59 3.33 -16.20 -13.71
C ALA A 59 3.14 -14.71 -13.35
N PRO A 60 2.05 -14.06 -13.81
CA PRO A 60 1.71 -12.71 -13.37
C PRO A 60 1.67 -12.66 -11.84
N ALA A 61 2.27 -11.61 -11.26
CA ALA A 61 2.13 -11.37 -9.83
C ALA A 61 0.64 -11.19 -9.49
N PRO A 62 0.17 -11.70 -8.32
CA PRO A 62 -1.19 -11.45 -7.87
C PRO A 62 -1.41 -9.94 -7.69
N ASP A 63 -2.62 -9.47 -7.98
CA ASP A 63 -3.01 -8.09 -7.71
C ASP A 63 -2.87 -7.77 -6.21
N PRO A 64 -2.52 -6.52 -5.83
CA PRO A 64 -2.47 -6.13 -4.43
C PRO A 64 -3.86 -6.24 -3.79
N ASP A 65 -3.92 -6.73 -2.56
CA ASP A 65 -5.15 -6.77 -1.79
C ASP A 65 -5.75 -5.36 -1.62
N PRO A 66 -7.09 -5.21 -1.67
CA PRO A 66 -7.73 -3.93 -1.43
C PRO A 66 -7.42 -3.43 -0.02
N ALA A 67 -7.11 -2.14 0.10
CA ALA A 67 -6.82 -1.51 1.39
C ALA A 67 -8.02 -1.66 2.36
N PRO A 68 -7.78 -1.80 3.67
CA PRO A 68 -8.85 -1.91 4.66
C PRO A 68 -9.77 -0.68 4.62
N ALA A 69 -11.09 -0.91 4.63
CA ALA A 69 -12.07 0.17 4.69
C ALA A 69 -11.95 0.94 6.02
N VAL A 70 -12.00 2.27 5.95
CA VAL A 70 -12.01 3.13 7.14
C VAL A 70 -13.38 3.04 7.82
N PRO A 71 -13.46 2.74 9.13
CA PRO A 71 -14.73 2.71 9.83
C PRO A 71 -15.49 4.03 9.72
N THR A 72 -16.82 3.96 9.63
CA THR A 72 -17.71 5.13 9.74
C THR A 72 -18.32 5.24 11.14
N THR A 73 -18.50 4.09 11.79
CA THR A 73 -19.12 3.97 13.12
C THR A 73 -18.08 3.63 14.19
N TYR A 74 -18.18 4.29 15.34
CA TYR A 74 -17.30 4.13 16.49
C TYR A 74 -18.12 4.07 17.77
N THR A 75 -17.67 3.37 18.80
CA THR A 75 -18.22 3.62 20.15
C THR A 75 -17.86 5.05 20.60
N PRO A 76 -18.64 5.73 21.48
CA PRO A 76 -18.31 7.07 21.94
C PRO A 76 -16.86 7.26 22.44
N PRO A 77 -16.30 6.37 23.29
CA PRO A 77 -14.89 6.50 23.69
C PRO A 77 -13.91 6.29 22.52
N GLN A 78 -14.22 5.41 21.57
CA GLN A 78 -13.38 5.23 20.37
C GLN A 78 -13.44 6.45 19.45
N PHE A 79 -14.62 7.04 19.27
CA PHE A 79 -14.79 8.27 18.48
C PHE A 79 -13.88 9.37 19.01
N MET A 80 -13.96 9.64 20.33
CA MET A 80 -13.16 10.66 20.99
C MET A 80 -11.66 10.32 21.00
N ALA A 81 -11.29 9.08 21.30
CA ALA A 81 -9.89 8.69 21.45
C ALA A 81 -9.15 8.48 20.12
N ALA A 82 -9.84 8.00 19.07
CA ALA A 82 -9.24 7.69 17.77
C ALA A 82 -9.17 8.91 16.84
N LEU A 83 -10.17 9.80 16.91
CA LEU A 83 -10.28 10.92 15.97
C LEU A 83 -9.81 12.26 16.56
N PHE A 84 -9.63 12.38 17.88
CA PHE A 84 -9.15 13.62 18.48
C PHE A 84 -7.90 13.38 19.32
N THR A 85 -6.97 14.31 19.26
CA THR A 85 -5.80 14.38 20.13
C THR A 85 -6.19 14.72 21.57
N ALA A 86 -5.28 14.46 22.51
CA ALA A 86 -5.49 14.85 23.90
C ALA A 86 -5.72 16.37 24.07
N PRO A 87 -4.91 17.27 23.47
CA PRO A 87 -5.14 18.71 23.54
C PRO A 87 -6.50 19.15 23.00
N GLU A 88 -6.92 18.62 21.84
CA GLU A 88 -8.24 18.92 21.26
C GLU A 88 -9.36 18.50 22.22
N ARG A 89 -9.30 17.28 22.77
CA ARG A 89 -10.31 16.82 23.74
C ARG A 89 -10.37 17.69 25.00
N ILE A 90 -9.24 18.21 25.46
CA ILE A 90 -9.20 19.11 26.63
C ILE A 90 -9.83 20.46 26.27
N ALA A 91 -9.47 21.02 25.11
CA ALA A 91 -10.02 22.30 24.64
C ALA A 91 -11.54 22.22 24.43
N ILE A 92 -12.03 21.16 23.78
CA ILE A 92 -13.46 20.90 23.58
C ILE A 92 -14.18 20.77 24.92
N ARG A 93 -13.60 20.05 25.90
CA ARG A 93 -14.19 19.94 27.23
C ARG A 93 -14.23 21.27 27.98
N ALA A 94 -13.20 22.09 27.86
CA ALA A 94 -13.16 23.41 28.48
C ALA A 94 -14.21 24.36 27.89
N ALA A 95 -14.45 24.28 26.58
CA ALA A 95 -15.45 25.10 25.89
C ALA A 95 -16.89 24.80 26.34
N ARG A 96 -17.15 23.63 26.92
CA ARG A 96 -18.44 23.24 27.49
C ARG A 96 -19.01 24.27 28.46
N GLU A 97 -18.15 24.94 29.24
CA GLU A 97 -18.57 25.88 30.27
C GLU A 97 -19.17 27.18 29.70
N THR A 98 -18.81 27.51 28.46
CA THR A 98 -19.12 28.81 27.84
C THR A 98 -19.85 28.69 26.51
N ASP A 99 -19.87 27.52 25.88
CA ASP A 99 -20.51 27.26 24.60
C ASP A 99 -21.61 26.18 24.73
N PRO A 100 -22.90 26.56 24.68
CA PRO A 100 -24.01 25.63 24.83
C PRO A 100 -24.14 24.64 23.67
N VAL A 101 -23.60 24.94 22.49
CA VAL A 101 -23.61 24.01 21.35
C VAL A 101 -22.58 22.90 21.57
N VAL A 102 -21.43 23.25 22.13
CA VAL A 102 -20.42 22.25 22.53
C VAL A 102 -20.92 21.40 23.71
N ASP A 103 -21.61 22.00 24.67
CA ASP A 103 -22.22 21.27 25.79
C ASP A 103 -23.28 20.26 25.34
N ASP A 104 -24.17 20.65 24.43
CA ASP A 104 -25.17 19.75 23.86
C ASP A 104 -24.51 18.57 23.13
N PHE A 105 -23.54 18.85 22.26
CA PHE A 105 -22.79 17.82 21.53
C PHE A 105 -22.10 16.82 22.47
N LEU A 106 -21.39 17.30 23.49
CA LEU A 106 -20.73 16.44 24.47
C LEU A 106 -21.75 15.66 25.31
N THR A 107 -22.87 16.29 25.69
CA THR A 107 -23.93 15.61 26.44
C THR A 107 -24.53 14.44 25.66
N LEU A 108 -24.70 14.58 24.34
CA LEU A 108 -25.15 13.50 23.48
C LEU A 108 -24.12 12.36 23.40
N ILE A 109 -22.83 12.70 23.19
CA ILE A 109 -21.74 11.71 23.13
C ILE A 109 -21.56 10.96 24.45
N GLU A 110 -21.76 11.64 25.58
CA GLU A 110 -21.57 11.09 26.93
C GLU A 110 -22.81 10.34 27.45
N ASP A 111 -23.93 10.32 26.72
CA ASP A 111 -25.12 9.58 27.14
C ASP A 111 -24.80 8.07 27.21
N PRO A 112 -24.99 7.40 28.36
CA PRO A 112 -24.68 5.98 28.52
C PRO A 112 -25.53 5.05 27.64
N ARG A 113 -26.62 5.56 27.03
CA ARG A 113 -27.45 4.83 26.06
C ARG A 113 -26.89 4.90 24.65
N LEU A 114 -25.98 5.83 24.36
CA LEU A 114 -25.35 5.93 23.06
C LEU A 114 -24.28 4.84 22.92
N THR A 115 -24.52 3.87 22.05
CA THR A 115 -23.58 2.76 21.82
C THR A 115 -22.65 3.04 20.65
N GLU A 116 -23.06 3.89 19.72
CA GLU A 116 -22.39 4.12 18.44
C GLU A 116 -22.53 5.59 18.00
N VAL A 117 -21.47 6.10 17.39
CA VAL A 117 -21.37 7.40 16.74
C VAL A 117 -20.99 7.15 15.29
N ASP A 118 -21.85 7.56 14.36
CA ASP A 118 -21.54 7.56 12.94
C ASP A 118 -20.99 8.94 12.53
N ARG A 119 -19.74 8.99 12.05
CA ARG A 119 -19.09 10.25 11.63
C ARG A 119 -19.74 10.89 10.40
N THR A 120 -20.54 10.13 9.67
CA THR A 120 -21.24 10.59 8.46
C THR A 120 -22.67 11.04 8.75
N ASP A 121 -23.17 10.82 9.96
CA ASP A 121 -24.47 11.35 10.40
C ASP A 121 -24.49 12.89 10.31
N PRO A 122 -25.52 13.51 9.74
CA PRO A 122 -25.59 14.96 9.57
C PRO A 122 -25.40 15.75 10.87
N GLY A 123 -25.91 15.26 12.01
CA GLY A 123 -25.73 15.89 13.31
C GLY A 123 -24.28 15.85 13.77
N THR A 124 -23.63 14.70 13.61
CA THR A 124 -22.19 14.57 13.88
C THR A 124 -21.37 15.48 12.96
N VAL A 125 -21.66 15.51 11.66
CA VAL A 125 -20.99 16.38 10.68
C VAL A 125 -21.11 17.85 11.08
N GLN A 126 -22.31 18.30 11.44
CA GLN A 126 -22.56 19.67 11.86
C GLN A 126 -21.82 20.03 13.14
N ALA A 127 -21.80 19.14 14.14
CA ALA A 127 -21.07 19.37 15.38
C ALA A 127 -19.56 19.52 15.13
N ILE A 128 -18.97 18.65 14.29
CA ILE A 128 -17.55 18.76 13.94
C ILE A 128 -17.24 20.05 13.17
N GLN A 129 -18.13 20.46 12.26
CA GLN A 129 -17.98 21.72 11.53
C GLN A 129 -18.11 22.93 12.47
N TYR A 130 -19.02 22.88 13.45
CA TYR A 130 -19.21 23.94 14.43
C TYR A 130 -17.94 24.24 15.23
N LEU A 131 -17.14 23.21 15.58
CA LEU A 131 -15.85 23.37 16.27
C LEU A 131 -14.83 24.23 15.47
N THR A 132 -15.05 24.44 14.17
CA THR A 132 -14.22 25.33 13.34
C THR A 132 -14.68 26.80 13.39
N THR A 133 -15.89 27.05 13.90
CA THR A 133 -16.52 28.37 13.94
C THR A 133 -16.47 29.03 15.31
N THR A 134 -16.00 28.32 16.34
CA THR A 134 -15.79 28.90 17.68
C THR A 134 -14.73 29.99 17.65
N ASP A 135 -14.72 30.86 18.66
CA ASP A 135 -13.72 31.92 18.81
C ASP A 135 -13.01 31.82 20.18
N PRO A 136 -11.74 31.34 20.24
CA PRO A 136 -10.94 30.86 19.11
C PRO A 136 -11.45 29.52 18.54
N PRO A 137 -11.10 29.17 17.27
CA PRO A 137 -11.46 27.89 16.68
C PRO A 137 -10.87 26.71 17.46
N LEU A 138 -11.70 25.76 17.85
CA LEU A 138 -11.28 24.53 18.54
C LEU A 138 -10.63 23.53 17.58
N LEU A 139 -11.04 23.56 16.31
CA LEU A 139 -10.42 22.83 15.21
C LEU A 139 -10.15 23.76 14.02
N THR A 140 -9.13 23.45 13.23
CA THR A 140 -8.99 24.04 11.90
C THR A 140 -9.91 23.33 10.90
N ALA A 141 -10.25 23.99 9.78
CA ALA A 141 -11.04 23.36 8.72
C ALA A 141 -10.39 22.07 8.17
N ALA A 142 -9.05 22.08 8.02
CA ALA A 142 -8.31 20.90 7.59
C ALA A 142 -8.41 19.75 8.62
N ARG A 143 -8.33 20.07 9.91
CA ARG A 143 -8.45 19.08 10.97
C ARG A 143 -9.86 18.50 11.07
N ALA A 144 -10.89 19.33 10.94
CA ALA A 144 -12.28 18.86 10.85
C ALA A 144 -12.47 17.91 9.66
N ALA A 145 -11.90 18.21 8.49
CA ALA A 145 -11.93 17.30 7.35
C ALA A 145 -11.24 15.95 7.63
N GLN A 146 -10.12 15.94 8.37
CA GLN A 146 -9.46 14.70 8.79
C GLN A 146 -10.34 13.87 9.75
N VAL A 147 -10.98 14.51 10.74
CA VAL A 147 -11.93 13.84 11.65
C VAL A 147 -13.08 13.22 10.87
N LEU A 148 -13.69 13.99 9.96
CA LEU A 148 -14.80 13.52 9.12
C LEU A 148 -14.38 12.45 8.11
N ALA A 149 -13.10 12.39 7.73
CA ALA A 149 -12.55 11.32 6.89
C ALA A 149 -12.20 10.05 7.69
N GLY A 150 -12.26 10.09 9.03
CA GLY A 150 -11.81 9.00 9.90
C GLY A 150 -10.28 8.88 9.99
N ALA A 151 -9.57 9.94 9.61
CA ALA A 151 -8.11 9.98 9.64
C ALA A 151 -7.60 10.26 11.06
N ARG A 152 -6.66 9.43 11.52
CA ARG A 152 -5.98 9.66 12.79
C ARG A 152 -5.23 11.00 12.76
N PRO A 153 -5.13 11.70 13.89
CA PRO A 153 -4.27 12.89 13.97
C PRO A 153 -2.83 12.52 13.66
N ASP A 154 -2.15 13.38 12.90
CA ASP A 154 -0.71 13.23 12.65
C ASP A 154 0.04 13.31 13.99
N PRO A 155 1.05 12.45 14.22
CA PRO A 155 1.90 12.59 15.39
C PRO A 155 2.67 13.91 15.26
N SER A 156 2.30 14.89 16.09
CA SER A 156 3.06 16.13 16.27
C SER A 156 4.33 15.88 17.08
#